data_AF-A0A1Q2YTD3-F1
#
_entry.id   AF-A0A1Q2YTD3-F1
#
_cell.length_a   1.000
_cell.length_b   1.000
_cell.length_c   1.000
_cell.angle_alpha   90.00
_cell.angle_beta   90.00
_cell.angle_gamma   90.00
#
_symmetry.space_group_name_H-M   'P 1'
#
loop_
_entity.id
_entity.type
_entity.pdbx_description
1 polymer ?
#
loop_
_entity_poly.entity_id
_entity_poly.type
_entity_poly.pdbx_seq_one_letter_code
_entity_poly.pdbx_strand_id
1 'polypeptide(L)'
;METTLAELAGVAGLRWTIEICFGTAKEELGLDHCEARSWDGWHRHMTLCMAALAFLARLRAELVRSAASKPNETSPGAVAVAA
;
A
#
# COMPACT_ATOMS: atom_id res chain seq x y z
N MET A 1 15.62 -27.22 1.15
CA MET A 1 14.95 -26.00 0.65
C MET A 1 15.80 -24.85 1.17
N GLU A 2 16.74 -24.37 0.36
CA GLU A 2 17.66 -23.30 0.77
C GLU A 2 16.98 -21.95 0.51
N THR A 3 16.65 -21.21 1.56
CA THR A 3 16.17 -19.83 1.46
C THR A 3 17.37 -18.89 1.47
N THR A 4 17.47 -18.04 0.46
CA THR A 4 18.57 -17.08 0.34
C THR A 4 18.42 -15.94 1.36
N LEU A 5 19.55 -15.33 1.73
CA LEU A 5 19.54 -14.14 2.58
C LEU A 5 18.72 -12.99 1.97
N ALA A 6 18.70 -12.88 0.64
CA ALA A 6 17.91 -11.87 -0.07
C ALA A 6 16.41 -12.08 0.11
N GLU A 7 15.92 -13.32 0.06
CA GLU A 7 14.51 -13.65 0.31
C GLU A 7 14.13 -13.34 1.76
N LEU A 8 14.99 -13.71 2.72
CA LEU A 8 14.77 -13.41 4.14
C LEU A 8 14.72 -11.90 4.40
N ALA A 9 15.64 -11.14 3.81
CA ALA A 9 15.67 -9.68 3.90
C ALA A 9 14.43 -9.04 3.26
N GLY A 10 13.98 -9.56 2.11
CA GLY A 10 12.76 -9.13 1.44
C GLY A 10 11.52 -9.32 2.32
N VAL A 11 11.34 -10.51 2.89
CA VAL A 11 10.22 -10.80 3.80
C VAL A 11 10.27 -9.94 5.07
N ALA A 12 11.45 -9.75 5.65
CA ALA A 12 11.62 -8.89 6.82
C ALA A 12 11.23 -7.43 6.52
N GLY A 13 11.54 -6.94 5.30
CA GLY A 13 11.17 -5.61 4.83
C GLY A 13 9.66 -5.39 4.69
N LEU A 14 8.89 -6.44 4.40
CA LEU A 14 7.43 -6.34 4.27
C LEU A 14 6.73 -5.99 5.59
N ARG A 15 7.34 -6.26 6.74
CA ARG A 15 6.77 -5.92 8.05
C ARG A 15 6.51 -4.42 8.19
N TRP A 16 7.43 -3.59 7.70
CA TRP A 16 7.24 -2.13 7.72
C TRP A 16 6.03 -1.69 6.89
N THR A 17 5.81 -2.33 5.73
CA THR A 17 4.64 -2.06 4.89
C THR A 17 3.33 -2.31 5.65
N ILE A 18 3.28 -3.35 6.48
CA ILE A 18 2.11 -3.66 7.32
C ILE A 18 1.88 -2.54 8.35
N GLU A 19 2.94 -2.07 9.02
CA GLU A 19 2.84 -0.98 10.00
C GLU A 19 2.29 0.30 9.37
N ILE A 20 2.78 0.66 8.17
CA ILE A 20 2.26 1.80 7.41
C ILE A 20 0.79 1.61 7.02
N CYS A 21 0.41 0.42 6.53
CA CYS A 21 -0.99 0.14 6.18
C CYS A 21 -1.94 0.30 7.36
N PHE A 22 -1.56 -0.18 8.56
CA PHE A 22 -2.36 0.00 9.77
C PHE A 22 -2.37 1.44 10.26
N GLY A 23 -1.27 2.19 10.10
CA GLY A 23 -1.22 3.63 10.36
C GLY A 23 -2.24 4.38 9.51
N THR A 24 -2.21 4.18 8.19
CA THR A 24 -3.17 4.79 7.26
C THR A 24 -4.60 4.38 7.57
N ALA A 25 -4.87 3.12 7.93
CA ALA A 25 -6.22 2.69 8.26
C ALA A 25 -6.78 3.37 9.52
N LYS A 26 -5.92 3.70 10.50
CA LYS A 26 -6.35 4.48 11.67
C LYS A 26 -6.62 5.92 11.29
N GLU A 27 -5.63 6.58 10.67
CA GLU A 27 -5.68 8.00 10.34
C GLU A 27 -6.80 8.35 9.35
N GLU A 28 -6.96 7.55 8.29
CA GLU A 28 -7.85 7.88 7.17
C GLU A 28 -9.20 7.14 7.22
N LEU A 29 -9.24 5.94 7.82
CA LEU A 29 -10.42 5.07 7.79
C LEU A 29 -11.07 4.90 9.17
N GLY A 30 -10.52 5.53 10.22
CA GLY A 30 -11.06 5.46 11.57
C GLY A 30 -11.04 4.06 12.16
N LEU A 31 -10.02 3.25 11.83
CA LEU A 31 -9.90 1.88 12.35
C LEU A 31 -9.91 1.82 13.89
N ASP A 32 -9.35 2.84 14.55
CA ASP A 32 -9.36 3.00 16.01
C ASP A 32 -10.49 3.92 16.51
N HIS A 33 -11.30 4.48 15.61
CA HIS A 33 -12.43 5.36 15.92
C HIS A 33 -13.76 4.58 15.90
N CYS A 34 -13.85 3.55 16.74
CA CYS A 34 -15.05 2.72 16.90
C CYS A 34 -15.64 2.88 18.31
N GLU A 35 -16.89 3.33 18.39
CA GLU A 35 -17.62 3.50 19.67
C GLU A 35 -18.62 2.36 19.94
N ALA A 36 -18.70 1.36 19.05
CA ALA A 36 -19.64 0.27 19.17
C ALA A 36 -19.43 -0.53 20.48
N ARG A 37 -20.52 -0.82 21.18
CA ARG A 37 -20.53 -1.56 22.46
C ARG A 37 -21.01 -3.00 22.32
N SER A 38 -21.35 -3.42 21.11
CA SER A 38 -21.69 -4.80 20.78
C SER A 38 -20.60 -5.41 19.89
N TRP A 39 -20.43 -6.72 20.02
CA TRP A 39 -19.52 -7.48 19.16
C TRP A 39 -19.84 -7.27 17.67
N ASP A 40 -21.12 -7.38 17.29
CA ASP A 40 -21.53 -7.24 15.90
C ASP A 40 -21.25 -5.85 15.32
N GLY A 41 -21.44 -4.80 16.14
CA GLY A 41 -21.15 -3.42 15.73
C GLY A 41 -19.66 -3.20 15.51
N TRP A 42 -18.84 -3.65 16.47
CA TRP A 42 -17.38 -3.59 16.36
C TRP A 42 -16.85 -4.40 15.17
N HIS A 43 -17.36 -5.62 14.97
CA HIS A 43 -16.91 -6.51 13.90
C HIS A 43 -17.24 -5.93 12.52
N ARG A 44 -18.44 -5.36 12.34
CA ARG A 44 -18.83 -4.67 11.10
C ARG A 44 -17.93 -3.47 10.82
N HIS A 45 -17.65 -2.64 11.83
CA HIS A 45 -16.74 -1.49 11.71
C HIS A 45 -15.35 -1.92 11.24
N MET A 46 -14.74 -2.86 11.97
CA MET A 46 -13.42 -3.40 11.63
C MET A 46 -13.38 -3.98 10.21
N THR A 47 -14.41 -4.74 9.84
CA THR A 47 -14.52 -5.33 8.49
C THR A 47 -14.61 -4.26 7.41
N LEU A 48 -15.41 -3.20 7.63
CA LEU A 48 -15.56 -2.10 6.68
C LEU A 48 -14.26 -1.31 6.51
N CYS A 49 -13.57 -0.96 7.60
CA CYS A 49 -12.28 -0.27 7.53
C CYS A 49 -11.23 -1.10 6.78
N MET A 50 -11.14 -2.41 7.06
CA MET A 50 -10.20 -3.30 6.37
C MET A 50 -10.55 -3.50 4.90
N ALA A 51 -11.83 -3.59 4.55
CA ALA A 51 -12.29 -3.68 3.16
C ALA A 51 -11.98 -2.39 2.37
N ALA A 52 -12.23 -1.22 2.97
CA ALA A 52 -11.89 0.07 2.38
C ALA A 52 -10.37 0.21 2.17
N LEU A 53 -9.56 -0.20 3.16
CA LEU A 53 -8.10 -0.22 3.05
C LEU A 53 -7.64 -1.08 1.87
N ALA A 54 -8.16 -2.31 1.76
CA ALA A 54 -7.82 -3.22 0.66
C ALA A 54 -8.21 -2.64 -0.71
N PHE A 55 -9.39 -2.02 -0.82
CA PHE A 55 -9.83 -1.33 -2.02
C PHE A 55 -8.88 -0.20 -2.42
N LEU A 56 -8.54 0.69 -1.47
CA LEU A 56 -7.64 1.83 -1.73
C LEU A 56 -6.22 1.37 -2.07
N ALA A 57 -5.71 0.34 -1.39
CA ALA A 57 -4.40 -0.24 -1.69
C ALA A 57 -4.35 -0.78 -3.13
N ARG A 58 -5.41 -1.49 -3.56
CA ARG A 58 -5.54 -1.98 -4.93
C ARG A 58 -5.60 -0.83 -5.93
N LEU A 59 -6.44 0.17 -5.68
CA LEU A 59 -6.59 1.32 -6.56
C LEU A 59 -5.27 2.08 -6.71
N ARG A 60 -4.54 2.30 -5.61
CA ARG A 60 -3.20 2.90 -5.63
C ARG A 60 -2.23 2.09 -6.49
N ALA A 61 -2.24 0.76 -6.35
CA ALA A 61 -1.36 -0.09 -7.15
C ALA A 61 -1.71 -0.03 -8.65
N GLU A 62 -3.00 0.02 -9.01
CA GLU A 62 -3.47 0.20 -10.38
C GLU A 62 -3.04 1.55 -10.96
N LEU A 63 -3.18 2.64 -10.18
CA LEU A 63 -2.75 3.98 -10.59
C LEU A 63 -1.23 4.07 -10.80
N VAL A 64 -0.44 3.48 -9.91
CA VAL A 64 1.03 3.44 -10.04
C VAL A 64 1.45 2.69 -11.29
N ARG A 65 0.85 1.52 -11.57
CA ARG A 65 1.13 0.76 -12.80
C ARG A 65 0.74 1.56 -14.05
N SER A 66 -0.41 2.24 -14.01
CA SER A 66 -0.90 3.04 -15.13
C SER A 66 0.00 4.25 -15.38
N ALA A 67 0.52 4.89 -14.33
CA ALA A 67 1.49 5.98 -14.45
C ALA A 67 2.82 5.49 -15.03
N ALA A 68 3.33 4.34 -14.57
CA ALA A 68 4.55 3.74 -15.09
C ALA A 68 4.45 3.30 -16.56
N SER A 69 3.24 2.96 -17.04
CA SER A 69 3.01 2.54 -18.42
C SER A 69 2.95 3.71 -19.42
N LYS A 70 2.85 4.97 -18.96
CA LYS A 70 2.78 6.12 -19.87
C LYS A 70 4.17 6.47 -20.41
N PRO A 71 4.32 6.72 -21.72
CA PRO A 71 5.56 7.24 -22.27
C PRO A 71 5.94 8.54 -21.57
N ASN A 72 7.21 8.65 -21.19
CA ASN A 72 7.73 9.84 -20.54
C ASN A 72 7.99 10.93 -21.59
N GLU A 73 6.95 11.68 -21.95
CA GLU A 73 6.98 12.72 -22.98
C GLU A 73 7.77 13.98 -22.56
N THR A 74 8.00 14.16 -21.26
CA THR A 74 8.60 15.37 -20.66
C THR A 74 10.06 15.21 -20.25
N SER A 75 10.65 14.02 -20.34
CA SER A 75 12.11 13.92 -20.19
C SER A 75 12.79 14.44 -21.45
N PRO A 76 13.78 15.34 -21.31
CA PRO A 76 14.64 15.68 -22.43
C PRO A 76 15.18 14.36 -22.98
N GLY A 77 14.84 14.03 -24.23
CA GLY A 77 15.50 12.94 -24.94
C GLY A 77 17.00 13.17 -24.78
N ALA A 78 17.77 12.11 -24.53
CA ALA A 78 19.21 12.20 -24.31
C ALA A 78 19.88 13.00 -25.44
N VAL A 79 19.97 14.32 -25.30
CA VAL A 79 20.65 15.20 -26.23
C VAL A 79 22.12 14.98 -25.92
N ALA A 80 22.72 14.12 -26.73
CA ALA A 80 24.11 14.15 -27.16
C ALA A 80 25.09 14.74 -26.14
N VAL A 81 25.47 13.95 -25.13
CA VAL A 81 26.81 14.10 -24.54
C VAL A 81 27.79 13.43 -25.51
N ALA A 82 28.03 14.11 -26.62
CA ALA A 82 29.07 13.79 -27.59
C ALA A 82 29.61 15.12 -28.12
N ALA A 83 30.50 15.75 -27.34
CA ALA A 83 31.54 16.67 -27.78
C ALA A 83 32.50 16.90 -26.62
#